data_AF-V4HMX0-F1
#
_entry.id   AF-V4HMX0-F1
#
_cell.length_a   1.000
_cell.length_b   1.000
_cell.length_c   1.000
_cell.angle_alpha   90.00
_cell.angle_beta   90.00
_cell.angle_gamma   90.00
#
_symmetry.space_group_name_H-M   'P 1'
#
loop_
_entity.id
_entity.type
_entity.pdbx_description
1 polymer ?
#
loop_
_entity_poly.entity_id
_entity_poly.type
_entity_poly.pdbx_seq_one_letter_code
_entity_poly.pdbx_strand_id
1 'polypeptide(L)'
;MAGLGTLELVAGALWAMLPAYVPNNAAVLAGGGRPIDGGRTLNGRRLLGDGKTWRGTAVGTAVGVVLALALDAVAPAAGDAVGFDLPGFPLAAAVGLAFGAMCGDVAASFLKRRTGRERGAAFPVLDQLDFVVGALALAALFAPAWFGATFSLARVAVVVVVTPLLHVGTNAVAYWLGLKDEPW
;
A
#
# COMPACT_ATOMS: atom_id res chain seq x y z
N MET A 1 26.62 10.87 15.39
CA MET A 1 25.74 11.71 14.55
C MET A 1 25.21 11.00 13.30
N ALA A 2 25.76 9.85 12.86
CA ALA A 2 25.23 9.11 11.69
C ALA A 2 23.92 8.33 11.95
N GLY A 3 23.63 7.94 13.20
CA GLY A 3 22.47 7.10 13.53
C GLY A 3 21.10 7.79 13.44
N LEU A 4 21.03 9.08 13.76
CA LEU A 4 19.78 9.86 13.67
C LEU A 4 19.32 10.02 12.22
N GLY A 5 20.22 10.32 11.29
CA GLY A 5 19.86 10.51 9.88
C GLY A 5 19.36 9.24 9.19
N THR A 6 19.91 8.07 9.51
CA THR A 6 19.41 6.80 8.97
C THR A 6 18.08 6.41 9.60
N LEU A 7 17.92 6.58 10.92
CA LEU A 7 16.66 6.28 11.60
C LEU A 7 15.53 7.18 11.08
N GLU A 8 15.76 8.49 10.99
CA GLU A 8 14.81 9.46 10.43
C GLU A 8 14.41 9.11 9.00
N LEU A 9 15.39 8.72 8.17
CA LEU A 9 15.13 8.30 6.80
C LEU A 9 14.19 7.09 6.74
N VAL A 10 14.48 6.05 7.52
CA VAL A 10 13.73 4.80 7.49
C VAL A 10 12.36 4.96 8.15
N ALA A 11 12.32 5.52 9.36
CA ALA A 11 11.08 5.75 10.09
C ALA A 11 10.16 6.73 9.35
N GLY A 12 10.70 7.81 8.80
CA GLY A 12 9.92 8.77 8.01
C GLY A 12 9.35 8.16 6.72
N ALA A 13 10.10 7.28 6.04
CA ALA A 13 9.62 6.55 4.86
C ALA A 13 8.48 5.58 5.22
N LEU A 14 8.66 4.80 6.29
CA LEU A 14 7.64 3.86 6.77
C LEU A 14 6.39 4.57 7.24
N TRP A 15 6.53 5.64 8.04
CA TRP A 15 5.43 6.48 8.50
C TRP A 15 4.63 7.03 7.33
N ALA A 16 5.29 7.65 6.34
CA ALA A 16 4.64 8.23 5.16
C ALA A 16 3.88 7.20 4.31
N MET A 17 4.27 5.91 4.36
CA MET A 17 3.63 4.83 3.61
C MET A 17 2.53 4.08 4.38
N LEU A 18 2.38 4.30 5.69
CA LEU A 18 1.35 3.62 6.49
C LEU A 18 -0.07 3.71 5.90
N PRO A 19 -0.54 4.88 5.40
CA PRO A 19 -1.85 4.99 4.74
C PRO A 19 -2.00 4.14 3.47
N ALA A 20 -0.90 3.69 2.86
CA ALA A 20 -0.87 2.83 1.68
C ALA A 20 -0.70 1.33 2.01
N TYR A 21 -0.14 0.98 3.17
CA TYR A 21 0.08 -0.41 3.59
C TYR A 21 -1.18 -1.12 4.11
N VAL A 22 -2.15 -0.37 4.62
CA VAL A 22 -3.38 -0.91 5.23
C VAL A 22 -4.57 -1.14 4.28
N PRO A 23 -4.82 -0.31 3.24
CA PRO A 23 -6.02 -0.39 2.39
C PRO A 23 -6.36 -1.76 1.83
N ASN A 24 -5.37 -2.49 1.28
CA ASN A 24 -5.60 -3.80 0.66
C ASN A 24 -6.08 -4.84 1.68
N ASN A 25 -5.52 -4.84 2.90
CA ASN A 25 -5.94 -5.73 3.98
C ASN A 25 -7.37 -5.39 4.45
N ALA A 26 -7.67 -4.09 4.59
CA ALA A 26 -9.00 -3.63 4.95
C ALA A 26 -10.05 -4.02 3.88
N ALA A 27 -9.70 -3.96 2.60
CA ALA A 27 -10.56 -4.40 1.50
C ALA A 27 -10.87 -5.90 1.57
N VAL A 28 -9.89 -6.73 1.92
CA VAL A 28 -10.07 -8.18 2.12
C VAL A 28 -11.00 -8.46 3.30
N LEU A 29 -10.79 -7.81 4.44
CA LEU A 29 -11.63 -7.97 5.64
C LEU A 29 -13.06 -7.49 5.42
N ALA A 30 -13.25 -6.42 4.63
CA ALA A 30 -14.58 -5.93 4.28
C ALA A 30 -15.39 -6.98 3.50
N GLY A 31 -14.70 -7.77 2.67
CA GLY A 31 -15.24 -8.94 1.97
C GLY A 31 -16.35 -8.64 0.95
N GLY A 32 -16.44 -9.51 -0.06
CA GLY A 32 -17.53 -9.53 -1.03
C GLY A 32 -17.72 -8.21 -1.79
N GLY A 33 -18.98 -7.93 -2.16
CA GLY A 33 -19.34 -6.80 -3.01
C GLY A 33 -19.29 -7.13 -4.50
N ARG A 34 -19.77 -6.19 -5.33
CA ARG A 34 -19.83 -6.36 -6.78
C ARG A 34 -18.43 -6.27 -7.40
N PRO A 35 -18.00 -7.27 -8.20
CA PRO A 35 -16.73 -7.19 -8.94
C PRO A 35 -16.67 -5.96 -9.83
N ILE A 36 -15.52 -5.28 -9.85
CA ILE A 36 -15.28 -4.08 -10.67
C ILE A 36 -15.45 -4.39 -12.15
N ASP A 37 -14.95 -5.54 -12.60
CA ASP A 37 -15.08 -5.95 -13.99
C ASP A 37 -16.50 -6.41 -14.38
N GLY A 38 -17.38 -6.66 -13.39
CA GLY A 38 -18.72 -7.18 -13.62
C GLY A 38 -18.76 -8.53 -14.34
N GLY A 39 -17.70 -9.34 -14.21
CA GLY A 39 -17.59 -10.64 -14.90
C GLY A 39 -17.06 -10.55 -16.34
N ARG A 40 -16.77 -9.34 -16.85
CA ARG A 40 -16.30 -9.15 -18.23
C ARG A 40 -14.96 -9.86 -18.47
N THR A 41 -14.80 -10.30 -19.71
CA THR A 41 -13.61 -10.99 -20.20
C THR A 41 -12.97 -10.26 -21.36
N LEU A 42 -11.66 -10.40 -21.50
CA LEU A 42 -10.88 -10.00 -22.67
C LEU A 42 -9.98 -11.18 -23.07
N ASN A 43 -10.11 -11.62 -24.33
CA ASN A 43 -9.42 -12.80 -24.90
C ASN A 43 -9.62 -14.06 -24.05
N GLY A 44 -10.88 -14.38 -23.74
CA GLY A 44 -11.24 -15.59 -22.98
C GLY A 44 -10.86 -15.58 -21.49
N ARG A 45 -10.28 -14.50 -20.96
CA ARG A 45 -9.88 -14.37 -19.56
C ARG A 45 -10.58 -13.20 -18.89
N ARG A 46 -10.87 -13.30 -17.60
CA ARG A 46 -11.42 -12.20 -16.79
C ARG A 46 -10.59 -10.92 -16.92
N LEU A 47 -11.23 -9.75 -16.87
CA LEU A 47 -10.48 -8.48 -16.87
C LEU A 47 -9.64 -8.35 -15.59
N LEU A 48 -10.26 -8.62 -14.43
CA LEU A 48 -9.64 -8.52 -13.11
C LEU A 48 -9.80 -9.83 -12.32
N GLY A 49 -11.05 -10.26 -12.11
CA GLY A 49 -11.42 -11.36 -11.20
C GLY A 49 -12.22 -10.88 -9.98
N ASP A 50 -12.95 -11.78 -9.31
CA ASP A 50 -13.94 -11.37 -8.28
C ASP A 50 -13.35 -10.84 -6.98
N GLY A 51 -12.02 -10.90 -6.82
CA GLY A 51 -11.33 -10.32 -5.68
C GLY A 51 -11.25 -8.79 -5.72
N LYS A 52 -11.51 -8.16 -6.87
CA LYS A 52 -11.47 -6.70 -7.03
C LYS A 52 -12.88 -6.16 -7.09
N THR A 53 -13.37 -5.63 -5.97
CA THR A 53 -14.76 -5.19 -5.81
C THR A 53 -14.86 -3.70 -5.50
N TRP A 54 -15.95 -3.08 -5.93
CA TRP A 54 -16.20 -1.65 -5.64
C TRP A 54 -16.25 -1.37 -4.14
N ARG A 55 -16.88 -2.28 -3.37
CA ARG A 55 -16.96 -2.18 -1.91
C ARG A 55 -15.57 -2.26 -1.27
N GLY A 56 -14.75 -3.24 -1.69
CA GLY A 56 -13.39 -3.39 -1.20
C GLY A 56 -12.55 -2.14 -1.44
N THR A 57 -12.58 -1.60 -2.67
CA THR A 57 -11.88 -0.36 -3.02
C THR A 57 -12.34 0.84 -2.17
N ALA A 58 -13.65 1.02 -2.00
CA ALA A 58 -14.19 2.12 -1.20
C ALA A 58 -13.79 2.01 0.28
N VAL A 59 -13.94 0.82 0.88
CA VAL A 59 -13.59 0.60 2.30
C VAL A 59 -12.08 0.70 2.51
N GLY A 60 -11.26 0.08 1.65
CA GLY A 60 -9.81 0.16 1.74
C GLY A 60 -9.31 1.61 1.66
N THR A 61 -9.84 2.38 0.71
CA THR A 61 -9.52 3.81 0.59
C THR A 61 -9.94 4.59 1.84
N ALA A 62 -11.17 4.39 2.32
CA ALA A 62 -11.66 5.09 3.51
C ALA A 62 -10.82 4.78 4.76
N VAL A 63 -10.46 3.51 4.98
CA VAL A 63 -9.61 3.10 6.10
C VAL A 63 -8.22 3.72 6.00
N GLY A 64 -7.61 3.74 4.82
CA GLY A 64 -6.31 4.40 4.62
C GLY A 64 -6.35 5.90 4.90
N VAL A 65 -7.41 6.59 4.46
CA VAL A 65 -7.60 8.03 4.74
C VAL A 65 -7.81 8.27 6.24
N VAL A 66 -8.68 7.50 6.90
CA VAL A 66 -8.88 7.60 8.36
C VAL A 66 -7.59 7.35 9.12
N LEU A 67 -6.79 6.37 8.69
CA LEU A 67 -5.48 6.10 9.28
C LEU A 67 -4.54 7.31 9.13
N ALA A 68 -4.49 7.95 7.96
CA ALA A 68 -3.67 9.14 7.76
C ALA A 68 -4.06 10.28 8.72
N LEU A 69 -5.37 10.52 8.89
CA LEU A 69 -5.88 11.52 9.84
C LEU A 69 -5.55 11.16 11.30
N ALA A 70 -5.62 9.88 11.65
CA ALA A 70 -5.22 9.41 12.97
C ALA A 70 -3.71 9.58 13.20
N LEU A 71 -2.88 9.33 12.18
CA LEU A 71 -1.44 9.56 12.22
C LEU A 71 -1.12 11.04 12.42
N ASP A 72 -1.81 11.95 11.72
CA ASP A 72 -1.65 13.40 11.94
C ASP A 72 -1.94 13.81 13.38
N ALA A 73 -2.98 13.23 14.00
CA ALA A 73 -3.33 13.53 15.38
C ALA A 73 -2.25 13.08 16.39
N VAL A 74 -1.51 11.99 16.08
CA VAL A 74 -0.44 11.48 16.96
C VAL A 74 0.96 11.90 16.53
N ALA A 75 1.12 12.54 15.37
CA ALA A 75 2.41 12.92 14.80
C ALA A 75 3.30 13.74 15.75
N PRO A 76 2.79 14.75 16.50
CA PRO A 76 3.63 15.50 17.42
C PRO A 76 4.24 14.62 18.53
N ALA A 77 3.40 13.83 19.21
CA ALA A 77 3.86 12.95 20.28
C ALA A 77 4.77 11.83 19.77
N ALA A 78 4.49 11.29 18.58
CA ALA A 78 5.34 10.30 17.94
C ALA A 78 6.70 10.92 17.55
N GLY A 79 6.71 12.16 17.04
CA GLY A 79 7.91 12.92 16.71
C GLY A 79 8.81 13.16 17.92
N ASP A 80 8.22 13.60 19.04
CA ASP A 80 8.92 13.77 20.32
C ASP A 80 9.57 12.46 20.80
N ALA A 81 8.86 11.34 20.64
CA ALA A 81 9.35 10.03 21.07
C ALA A 81 10.52 9.50 20.23
N VAL A 82 10.54 9.78 18.92
CA VAL A 82 11.61 9.34 18.01
C VAL A 82 12.73 10.37 17.85
N GLY A 83 12.51 11.62 18.30
CA GLY A 83 13.49 12.70 18.30
C GLY A 83 13.63 13.45 16.98
N PHE A 84 12.63 13.36 16.09
CA PHE A 84 12.56 14.10 14.82
C PHE A 84 11.11 14.23 14.33
N ASP A 85 10.85 15.24 13.49
CA ASP A 85 9.52 15.50 12.95
C ASP A 85 9.08 14.42 11.95
N LEU A 86 7.84 13.97 12.08
CA LEU A 86 7.22 13.02 11.15
C LEU A 86 6.34 13.77 10.14
N PRO A 87 6.30 13.34 8.87
CA PRO A 87 5.50 14.02 7.86
C PRO A 87 4.00 13.89 8.18
N GLY A 88 3.29 15.01 8.16
CA GLY A 88 1.83 15.02 8.23
C GLY A 88 1.18 14.67 6.88
N PHE A 89 -0.14 14.59 6.83
CA PHE A 89 -0.91 14.10 5.68
C PHE A 89 -2.02 15.06 5.27
N PRO A 90 -1.74 16.00 4.33
CA PRO A 90 -2.80 16.74 3.66
C PRO A 90 -3.84 15.77 3.09
N LEU A 91 -5.13 16.12 3.17
CA LEU A 91 -6.21 15.21 2.76
C LEU A 91 -6.02 14.68 1.32
N ALA A 92 -5.52 15.50 0.40
CA ALA A 92 -5.23 15.08 -0.97
C ALA A 92 -4.11 14.01 -1.03
N ALA A 93 -3.08 14.11 -0.19
CA ALA A 93 -2.04 13.09 -0.06
C ALA A 93 -2.57 11.81 0.56
N ALA A 94 -3.37 11.91 1.63
CA ALA A 94 -4.01 10.77 2.27
C ALA A 94 -4.89 9.98 1.28
N VAL A 95 -5.72 10.69 0.52
CA VAL A 95 -6.55 10.10 -0.55
C VAL A 95 -5.66 9.51 -1.65
N GLY A 96 -4.63 10.23 -2.10
CA GLY A 96 -3.71 9.76 -3.13
C GLY A 96 -3.00 8.46 -2.76
N LEU A 97 -2.46 8.38 -1.54
CA LEU A 97 -1.82 7.17 -1.02
C LEU A 97 -2.80 6.00 -0.93
N ALA A 98 -3.94 6.20 -0.26
CA ALA A 98 -4.88 5.11 0.02
C ALA A 98 -5.61 4.63 -1.24
N PHE A 99 -6.14 5.55 -2.04
CA PHE A 99 -6.80 5.22 -3.30
C PHE A 99 -5.81 4.69 -4.33
N GLY A 100 -4.60 5.27 -4.38
CA GLY A 100 -3.51 4.83 -5.25
C GLY A 100 -3.09 3.39 -4.96
N ALA A 101 -2.97 3.01 -3.69
CA ALA A 101 -2.71 1.62 -3.30
C ALA A 101 -3.76 0.66 -3.88
N MET A 102 -5.05 0.99 -3.73
CA MET A 102 -6.14 0.18 -4.29
C MET A 102 -6.08 0.12 -5.83
N CYS A 103 -5.75 1.24 -6.49
CA CYS A 103 -5.63 1.29 -7.95
C CYS A 103 -4.45 0.47 -8.47
N GLY A 104 -3.31 0.51 -7.78
CA GLY A 104 -2.12 -0.29 -8.09
C GLY A 104 -2.43 -1.78 -8.06
N ASP A 105 -3.07 -2.25 -6.99
CA ASP A 105 -3.49 -3.64 -6.83
C ASP A 105 -4.54 -4.09 -7.88
N VAL A 106 -5.46 -3.20 -8.27
CA VAL A 106 -6.38 -3.44 -9.40
C VAL A 106 -5.62 -3.56 -10.73
N ALA A 107 -4.66 -2.66 -10.99
CA ALA A 107 -3.85 -2.68 -12.20
C ALA A 107 -2.97 -3.94 -12.29
N ALA A 108 -2.36 -4.36 -11.18
CA ALA A 108 -1.62 -5.62 -11.11
C ALA A 108 -2.52 -6.83 -11.37
N SER A 109 -3.74 -6.82 -10.84
CA SER A 109 -4.70 -7.89 -11.15
C SER A 109 -5.07 -7.95 -12.62
N PHE A 110 -5.22 -6.80 -13.29
CA PHE A 110 -5.38 -6.78 -14.74
C PHE A 110 -4.18 -7.40 -15.46
N LEU A 111 -2.95 -7.00 -15.09
CA LEU A 111 -1.72 -7.50 -15.70
C LEU A 111 -1.55 -9.02 -15.48
N LYS A 112 -1.90 -9.52 -14.30
CA LYS A 112 -1.91 -10.96 -13.99
C LYS A 112 -2.83 -11.71 -14.96
N ARG A 113 -4.05 -11.20 -15.22
CA ARG A 113 -4.96 -11.85 -16.19
C ARG A 113 -4.41 -11.82 -17.61
N ARG A 114 -3.75 -10.72 -18.03
CA ARG A 114 -3.15 -10.60 -19.36
C ARG A 114 -1.94 -11.52 -19.56
N THR A 115 -1.18 -11.78 -18.50
CA THR A 115 -0.06 -12.74 -18.51
C THR A 115 -0.47 -14.19 -18.27
N GLY A 116 -1.78 -14.47 -18.18
CA GLY A 116 -2.31 -15.83 -18.07
C GLY A 116 -2.32 -16.44 -16.68
N ARG A 117 -2.06 -15.64 -15.66
CA ARG A 117 -2.16 -16.07 -14.27
C ARG A 117 -3.61 -16.07 -13.84
N GLU A 118 -4.05 -17.16 -13.24
CA GLU A 118 -5.37 -17.25 -12.61
C GLU A 118 -5.45 -16.42 -11.33
N ARG A 119 -6.67 -16.26 -10.80
CA ARG A 119 -6.87 -15.58 -9.52
C ARG A 119 -6.07 -16.31 -8.43
N GLY A 120 -5.40 -15.55 -7.57
CA GLY A 120 -4.61 -16.10 -6.46
C GLY A 120 -3.21 -16.58 -6.86
N ALA A 121 -2.93 -16.77 -8.16
CA ALA A 121 -1.57 -17.12 -8.59
C ALA A 121 -0.58 -15.99 -8.24
N ALA A 122 0.57 -16.36 -7.69
CA ALA A 122 1.62 -15.42 -7.33
C ALA A 122 2.24 -14.75 -8.57
N PHE A 123 2.56 -13.47 -8.43
CA PHE A 123 3.41 -12.72 -9.33
C PHE A 123 4.46 -11.99 -8.46
N PRO A 124 5.59 -12.65 -8.13
CA PRO A 124 6.64 -12.07 -7.30
C PRO A 124 7.10 -10.71 -7.83
N VAL A 125 7.54 -9.84 -6.94
CA VAL A 125 7.85 -8.41 -7.18
C VAL A 125 6.62 -7.57 -7.51
N LEU A 126 5.79 -7.96 -8.48
CA LEU A 126 4.57 -7.24 -8.82
C LEU A 126 3.63 -7.17 -7.60
N ASP A 127 3.31 -8.31 -6.99
CA ASP A 127 2.40 -8.40 -5.85
C ASP A 127 2.95 -7.73 -4.56
N GLN A 128 4.21 -7.29 -4.55
CA GLN A 128 4.86 -6.61 -3.42
C GLN A 128 4.99 -5.10 -3.63
N LEU A 129 5.00 -4.64 -4.88
CA LEU A 129 5.27 -3.23 -5.22
C LEU A 129 4.13 -2.57 -6.00
N ASP A 130 3.11 -3.32 -6.42
CA ASP A 130 1.98 -2.79 -7.20
C ASP A 130 1.24 -1.64 -6.51
N PHE A 131 0.84 -1.83 -5.26
CA PHE A 131 0.16 -0.84 -4.45
C PHE A 131 1.10 0.33 -4.11
N VAL A 132 2.41 0.07 -3.94
CA VAL A 132 3.41 1.12 -3.71
C VAL A 132 3.47 2.06 -4.90
N VAL A 133 3.58 1.51 -6.11
CA VAL A 133 3.63 2.29 -7.35
C VAL A 133 2.36 3.11 -7.51
N GLY A 134 1.18 2.50 -7.30
CA GLY A 134 -0.09 3.20 -7.38
C GLY A 134 -0.22 4.33 -6.36
N ALA A 135 0.17 4.08 -5.10
CA ALA A 135 0.13 5.05 -4.01
C ALA A 135 1.04 6.24 -4.27
N LEU A 136 2.30 6.00 -4.63
CA LEU A 136 3.27 7.06 -4.93
C LEU A 136 2.83 7.88 -6.15
N ALA A 137 2.33 7.23 -7.21
CA ALA A 137 1.88 7.92 -8.41
C ALA A 137 0.69 8.85 -8.14
N LEU A 138 -0.34 8.38 -7.41
CA LEU A 138 -1.50 9.22 -7.10
C LEU A 138 -1.22 10.24 -6.00
N ALA A 139 -0.35 9.96 -5.03
CA ALA A 139 0.10 10.97 -4.08
C ALA A 139 0.88 12.10 -4.76
N ALA A 140 1.77 11.77 -5.71
CA ALA A 140 2.47 12.75 -6.53
C ALA A 140 1.51 13.58 -7.39
N LEU A 141 0.44 12.97 -7.91
CA LEU A 141 -0.57 13.66 -8.71
C LEU A 141 -1.47 14.56 -7.87
N PHE A 142 -1.95 14.09 -6.72
CA PHE A 142 -2.96 14.80 -5.92
C PHE A 142 -2.35 15.83 -4.97
N ALA A 143 -1.10 15.61 -4.52
CA ALA A 143 -0.42 16.49 -3.58
C ALA A 143 1.07 16.65 -3.96
N PRO A 144 1.39 17.22 -5.15
CA PRO A 144 2.75 17.24 -5.69
C PRO A 144 3.78 17.94 -4.79
N ALA A 145 3.41 19.08 -4.18
CA ALA A 145 4.32 19.81 -3.28
C ALA A 145 4.64 19.00 -2.02
N TRP A 146 3.63 18.37 -1.42
CA TRP A 146 3.81 17.50 -0.27
C TRP A 146 4.63 16.25 -0.64
N PHE A 147 4.35 15.65 -1.79
CA PHE A 147 5.08 14.49 -2.28
C PHE A 147 6.56 14.81 -2.47
N GLY A 148 6.89 15.94 -3.11
CA GLY A 148 8.27 16.38 -3.31
C GLY A 148 9.03 16.65 -2.01
N ALA A 149 8.34 17.14 -0.97
CA ALA A 149 8.93 17.33 0.35
C ALA A 149 9.08 16.01 1.14
N THR A 150 8.15 15.07 0.96
CA THR A 150 8.07 13.85 1.76
C THR A 150 8.88 12.70 1.18
N PHE A 151 8.85 12.49 -0.13
CA PHE A 151 9.46 11.35 -0.80
C PHE A 151 10.71 11.74 -1.59
N SER A 152 11.81 11.94 -0.87
CA SER A 152 13.14 12.02 -1.48
C SER A 152 13.50 10.68 -2.16
N LEU A 153 14.45 10.71 -3.11
CA LEU A 153 14.92 9.49 -3.77
C LEU A 153 15.39 8.42 -2.76
N ALA A 154 16.02 8.85 -1.66
CA ALA A 154 16.44 7.97 -0.58
C ALA A 154 15.24 7.33 0.15
N ARG A 155 14.18 8.09 0.45
CA ARG A 155 12.96 7.53 1.07
C ARG A 155 12.24 6.57 0.12
N VAL A 156 12.16 6.89 -1.18
CA VAL A 156 11.59 5.97 -2.19
C VAL A 156 12.41 4.68 -2.26
N ALA A 157 13.75 4.77 -2.24
CA ALA A 157 14.61 3.58 -2.21
C ALA A 157 14.36 2.72 -0.95
N VAL A 158 14.22 3.35 0.22
CA VAL A 158 13.83 2.64 1.45
C VAL A 158 12.49 1.93 1.27
N VAL A 159 11.46 2.60 0.75
CA VAL A 159 10.14 1.99 0.55
C VAL A 159 10.25 0.77 -0.38
N VAL A 160 10.96 0.88 -1.50
CA VAL A 160 11.11 -0.20 -2.48
C VAL A 160 11.87 -1.40 -1.90
N VAL A 161 12.86 -1.18 -1.04
CA VAL A 161 13.63 -2.26 -0.40
C VAL A 161 12.88 -2.88 0.79
N VAL A 162 12.31 -2.05 1.65
CA VAL A 162 11.71 -2.51 2.91
C VAL A 162 10.35 -3.14 2.68
N THR A 163 9.57 -2.71 1.68
CA THR A 163 8.23 -3.27 1.43
C THR A 163 8.27 -4.78 1.13
N PRO A 164 9.11 -5.30 0.21
CA PRO A 164 9.33 -6.74 0.04
C PRO A 164 9.72 -7.47 1.33
N LEU A 165 10.59 -6.86 2.16
CA LEU A 165 11.04 -7.43 3.42
C LEU A 165 9.90 -7.53 4.44
N LEU A 166 9.04 -6.51 4.51
CA LEU A 166 7.84 -6.53 5.35
C LEU A 166 6.86 -7.61 4.90
N HIS A 167 6.68 -7.81 3.59
CA HIS A 167 5.85 -8.90 3.05
C HIS A 167 6.39 -10.28 3.46
N VAL A 168 7.69 -10.53 3.27
CA VAL A 168 8.29 -11.81 3.67
C VAL A 168 8.25 -11.99 5.19
N GLY A 169 8.57 -10.95 5.97
CA GLY A 169 8.56 -11.02 7.44
C GLY A 169 7.17 -11.31 8.01
N THR A 170 6.13 -10.66 7.49
CA THR A 170 4.74 -10.91 7.92
C THR A 170 4.26 -12.31 7.51
N ASN A 171 4.64 -12.80 6.32
CA ASN A 171 4.35 -14.18 5.90
C ASN A 171 5.08 -15.22 6.77
N ALA A 172 6.35 -14.98 7.12
CA ALA A 172 7.11 -15.83 8.02
C ALA A 172 6.48 -15.89 9.41
N VAL A 173 6.10 -14.76 10.00
CA VAL A 173 5.41 -14.73 11.30
C VAL A 173 4.09 -15.50 11.24
N ALA A 174 3.29 -15.32 10.19
CA ALA A 174 2.04 -16.06 10.01
C ALA A 174 2.26 -17.58 9.89
N TYR A 175 3.30 -18.01 9.17
CA TYR A 175 3.68 -19.43 9.07
C TYR A 175 4.11 -19.99 10.44
N TRP A 176 4.93 -19.26 11.19
CA TRP A 176 5.38 -19.67 12.53
C TRP A 176 4.23 -19.78 13.54
N LEU A 177 3.18 -18.96 13.38
CA LEU A 177 1.96 -19.02 14.18
C LEU A 177 0.96 -20.08 13.68
N GLY A 178 1.29 -20.84 12.63
CA GLY A 178 0.42 -21.85 12.03
C GLY A 178 -0.80 -21.27 11.29
N LEU A 179 -0.77 -19.99 10.94
CA LEU A 179 -1.84 -19.28 10.20
C LEU A 179 -1.68 -19.40 8.68
N LYS A 180 -0.52 -19.87 8.21
CA LYS A 180 -0.22 -20.15 6.80
C LYS A 180 0.56 -21.46 6.67
N ASP A 181 0.33 -22.15 5.55
CA ASP A 181 1.02 -23.40 5.22
C ASP A 181 2.41 -23.17 4.59
N GLU A 182 2.70 -21.97 4.08
CA GLU A 182 3.97 -21.62 3.42
C GLU A 182 4.51 -20.26 3.92
N PRO A 183 5.84 -20.10 4.06
CA PRO A 183 6.48 -18.91 4.63
C PRO A 183 6.76 -17.77 3.63
N TRP A 184 6.37 -17.89 2.35
CA TRP A 184 6.64 -16.89 1.29
C TRP A 184 5.38 -16.19 0.76
#